data_AF-A0A8T6CI71-F1
#
_entry.id   AF-A0A8T6CI71-F1
#
_cell.length_a   1.000
_cell.length_b   1.000
_cell.length_c   1.000
_cell.angle_alpha   90.00
_cell.angle_beta   90.00
_cell.angle_gamma   90.00
#
_symmetry.space_group_name_H-M   'P 1'
#
loop_
_entity.id
_entity.type
_entity.pdbx_description
1 polymer ?
#
loop_
_entity_poly.entity_id
_entity_poly.type
_entity_poly.pdbx_seq_one_letter_code
_entity_poly.pdbx_strand_id
1 'polypeptide(L)'
;MRVNEHIRYGPDEPCPLPLALGVAVQYVLLILPPTVLVVILTVRASDQDDAYLTWAVFAAFIINAIITTIQAVRLWRFGCGLAVVTGPTIQFVAVTALAVSQGGPALLATLLVFSSLFQFAVAAWLPVLRRIITPLVAGTVLMVIAATIIPVVFDSLVDVPEGKPPESGPLVAGVTLAVSAALALRASGMWWVWSALIS
;
A
#
# COMPACT_ATOMS: atom_id res chain seq x y z
N MET A 1 -18.95 3.63 28.83
CA MET A 1 -17.89 3.86 27.82
C MET A 1 -16.66 3.15 28.35
N ARG A 2 -16.34 1.95 27.84
CA ARG A 2 -15.18 1.19 28.33
C ARG A 2 -13.94 1.91 27.81
N VAL A 3 -13.23 2.59 28.71
CA VAL A 3 -11.91 3.16 28.42
C VAL A 3 -11.00 1.96 28.15
N ASN A 4 -10.49 1.85 26.93
CA ASN A 4 -9.57 0.79 26.55
C ASN A 4 -8.25 1.01 27.31
N GLU A 5 -8.02 0.27 28.39
CA GLU A 5 -6.83 0.32 29.26
C GLU A 5 -5.50 -0.04 28.55
N HIS A 6 -5.53 -0.32 27.24
CA HIS A 6 -4.36 -0.67 26.42
C HIS A 6 -3.92 0.41 25.42
N ILE A 7 -4.57 1.58 25.37
CA ILE A 7 -4.15 2.68 24.48
C ILE A 7 -3.20 3.60 25.25
N ARG A 8 -1.89 3.53 24.92
CA ARG A 8 -0.84 4.34 25.59
C ARG A 8 -0.76 5.79 25.13
N TYR A 9 -1.22 6.09 23.91
CA TYR A 9 -1.27 7.44 23.34
C TYR A 9 -2.51 7.57 22.45
N GLY A 10 -3.28 8.65 22.64
CA GLY A 10 -4.36 9.04 21.74
C GLY A 10 -3.85 9.66 20.43
N PRO A 11 -4.64 9.66 19.34
CA PRO A 11 -4.22 10.26 18.05
C PRO A 11 -3.85 11.74 18.13
N ASP A 12 -4.44 12.47 19.08
CA ASP A 12 -4.23 13.90 19.31
C ASP A 12 -3.27 14.18 20.49
N GLU A 13 -2.71 13.16 21.14
CA GLU A 13 -1.81 13.35 22.29
C GLU A 13 -0.36 13.57 21.84
N PRO A 14 0.36 14.53 22.47
CA PRO A 14 1.76 14.77 22.15
C PRO A 14 2.61 13.57 22.58
N CYS A 15 3.04 12.80 21.57
CA CYS A 15 3.99 11.70 21.74
C CYS A 15 5.41 12.25 21.96
N PRO A 16 6.23 11.66 22.86
CA PRO A 16 7.63 12.03 22.98
C PRO A 16 8.35 11.86 21.64
N LEU A 17 9.07 12.91 21.21
CA LEU A 17 9.84 12.98 19.95
C LEU A 17 10.58 11.68 19.55
N PRO A 18 11.33 11.00 20.43
CA PRO A 18 12.03 9.77 20.03
C PRO A 18 11.07 8.62 19.68
N LEU A 19 9.92 8.53 20.34
CA LEU A 19 8.91 7.51 20.07
C LEU A 19 8.15 7.83 18.79
N ALA A 20 7.80 9.10 18.58
CA ALA A 20 7.20 9.57 17.33
C ALA A 20 8.11 9.29 16.11
N LEU A 21 9.41 9.57 16.23
CA LEU A 21 10.39 9.26 15.19
C LEU A 21 10.53 7.76 14.94
N GLY A 22 10.61 6.95 16.01
CA GLY A 22 10.71 5.49 15.87
C GLY A 22 9.50 4.89 15.15
N VAL A 23 8.29 5.30 15.54
CA VAL A 23 7.05 4.86 14.88
C VAL A 23 6.99 5.37 13.45
N ALA A 24 7.39 6.61 13.17
CA ALA A 24 7.41 7.16 11.81
C ALA A 24 8.36 6.38 10.89
N VAL A 25 9.58 6.06 11.35
CA VAL A 25 10.55 5.24 10.60
C VAL A 25 9.96 3.87 10.29
N GLN A 26 9.38 3.22 11.30
CA GLN A 26 8.70 1.95 11.11
C GLN A 26 7.57 2.06 10.07
N TYR A 27 6.76 3.11 10.16
CA TYR A 27 5.64 3.31 9.25
C TYR A 27 6.10 3.48 7.79
N VAL A 28 7.20 4.21 7.59
CA VAL A 28 7.83 4.34 6.26
C VAL A 28 8.30 2.98 5.76
N LEU A 29 9.00 2.22 6.59
CA LEU A 29 9.48 0.90 6.20
C LEU A 29 8.34 -0.09 5.87
N LEU A 30 7.18 0.02 6.54
CA LEU A 30 5.99 -0.80 6.20
C LEU A 30 5.38 -0.45 4.83
N ILE A 31 5.36 0.83 4.45
CA ILE A 31 4.73 1.26 3.18
C ILE A 31 5.68 1.12 1.97
N LEU A 32 6.99 1.08 2.19
CA LEU A 32 8.00 0.97 1.13
C LEU A 32 7.77 -0.28 0.24
N PRO A 33 7.76 -1.53 0.75
CA PRO A 33 7.60 -2.73 -0.09
C PRO A 33 6.31 -2.76 -0.92
N PRO A 34 5.10 -2.55 -0.35
CA PRO A 34 3.87 -2.64 -1.12
C PRO A 34 3.78 -1.55 -2.19
N THR A 35 4.33 -0.35 -1.93
CA THR A 35 4.36 0.74 -2.94
C THR A 35 5.26 0.37 -4.11
N VAL A 36 6.47 -0.13 -3.84
CA VAL A 36 7.41 -0.58 -4.89
C VAL A 36 6.80 -1.72 -5.70
N LEU A 37 6.18 -2.70 -5.04
CA LEU A 37 5.53 -3.82 -5.71
C LEU A 37 4.48 -3.35 -6.71
N VAL A 38 3.57 -2.46 -6.30
CA VAL A 38 2.52 -1.93 -7.20
C VAL A 38 3.12 -1.21 -8.41
N VAL A 39 4.18 -0.43 -8.21
CA VAL A 39 4.84 0.29 -9.32
C VAL A 39 5.53 -0.69 -10.27
N ILE A 40 6.27 -1.68 -9.75
CA ILE A 40 6.91 -2.72 -10.56
C ILE A 40 5.87 -3.46 -11.40
N LEU A 41 4.78 -3.91 -10.78
CA LEU A 41 3.70 -4.61 -11.48
C LEU A 41 3.09 -3.75 -12.59
N THR A 42 2.89 -2.46 -12.34
CA THR A 42 2.35 -1.53 -13.34
C THR A 42 3.30 -1.34 -14.51
N VAL A 43 4.59 -1.14 -14.24
CA VAL A 43 5.63 -0.93 -15.26
C VAL A 43 5.82 -2.18 -16.10
N ARG A 44 5.92 -3.36 -15.46
CA ARG A 44 6.05 -4.66 -16.12
C ARG A 44 4.84 -4.97 -17.00
N ALA A 45 3.63 -4.65 -16.53
CA ALA A 45 2.41 -4.84 -17.32
C ALA A 45 2.28 -3.84 -18.50
N SER A 46 3.04 -2.75 -18.50
CA SER A 46 3.05 -1.74 -19.57
C SER A 46 4.24 -1.86 -20.55
N ASP A 47 5.07 -2.90 -20.40
CA ASP A 47 6.24 -3.21 -21.23
C ASP A 47 7.21 -2.01 -21.38
N GLN A 48 7.46 -1.30 -20.27
CA GLN A 48 8.35 -0.12 -20.23
C GLN A 48 9.74 -0.48 -19.70
N ASP A 49 10.75 0.30 -20.08
CA ASP A 49 12.15 0.10 -19.69
C ASP A 49 12.42 0.28 -18.18
N ASP A 50 13.50 -0.34 -17.69
CA ASP A 50 13.97 -0.23 -16.29
C ASP A 50 14.33 1.21 -15.89
N ALA A 51 14.70 2.07 -16.85
CA ALA A 51 14.89 3.50 -16.61
C ALA A 51 13.59 4.20 -16.21
N TYR A 52 12.46 3.83 -16.85
CA TYR A 52 11.14 4.33 -16.51
C TYR A 52 10.69 3.79 -15.14
N LEU A 53 11.00 2.52 -14.83
CA LEU A 53 10.74 1.93 -13.51
C LEU A 53 11.33 2.79 -12.39
N THR A 54 12.63 3.08 -12.48
CA THR A 54 13.34 3.85 -11.45
C THR A 54 12.70 5.23 -11.27
N TRP A 55 12.43 5.93 -12.37
CA TRP A 55 11.75 7.23 -12.33
C TRP A 55 10.34 7.13 -11.71
N ALA A 56 9.55 6.11 -12.10
CA ALA A 56 8.19 5.92 -11.61
C ALA A 56 8.14 5.61 -10.11
N VAL A 57 9.09 4.82 -9.60
CA VAL A 57 9.20 4.53 -8.16
C VAL A 57 9.50 5.81 -7.38
N PHE A 58 10.46 6.63 -7.84
CA PHE A 58 10.76 7.91 -7.20
C PHE A 58 9.56 8.86 -7.23
N ALA A 59 8.90 8.99 -8.38
CA ALA A 59 7.71 9.83 -8.53
C ALA A 59 6.57 9.37 -7.60
N ALA A 60 6.31 8.06 -7.52
CA ALA A 60 5.28 7.50 -6.64
C ALA A 60 5.56 7.80 -5.16
N PHE A 61 6.82 7.70 -4.71
CA PHE A 61 7.18 8.02 -3.34
C PHE A 61 7.04 9.50 -3.01
N ILE A 62 7.44 10.39 -3.91
CA ILE A 62 7.28 11.84 -3.74
C ILE A 62 5.79 12.19 -3.62
N ILE A 63 4.96 11.64 -4.51
CA ILE A 63 3.50 11.87 -4.49
C ILE A 63 2.88 11.33 -3.20
N ASN A 64 3.24 10.12 -2.78
CA ASN A 64 2.74 9.53 -1.53
C ASN A 64 3.14 10.37 -0.31
N ALA A 65 4.38 10.88 -0.27
CA ALA A 65 4.85 11.76 0.81
C ALA A 65 4.06 13.08 0.86
N ILE A 66 3.80 13.69 -0.30
CA ILE A 66 2.99 14.92 -0.40
C ILE A 66 1.56 14.65 0.08
N ILE A 67 0.92 13.59 -0.41
CA ILE A 67 -0.46 13.24 -0.04
C ILE A 67 -0.55 12.95 1.46
N THR A 68 0.36 12.14 2.00
CA THR A 68 0.40 11.80 3.42
C THR A 68 0.60 13.05 4.29
N THR A 69 1.44 13.99 3.85
CA THR A 69 1.63 15.28 4.53
C THR A 69 0.34 16.11 4.53
N ILE A 70 -0.37 16.17 3.40
CA ILE A 70 -1.66 16.87 3.28
C ILE A 70 -2.74 16.19 4.13
N GLN A 71 -2.69 14.87 4.32
CA GLN A 71 -3.65 14.16 5.17
C GLN A 71 -3.39 14.37 6.66
N ALA A 72 -2.11 14.42 7.03
CA ALA A 72 -1.66 14.68 8.39
C ALA A 72 -1.90 16.13 8.81
N VAL A 73 -1.54 17.10 7.96
CA VAL A 73 -1.76 18.52 8.22
C VAL A 73 -3.18 18.85 7.77
N ARG A 74 -4.10 19.07 8.72
CA ARG A 74 -5.48 19.49 8.43
C ARG A 74 -5.50 20.89 7.81
N LEU A 75 -5.18 20.98 6.52
CA LEU A 75 -5.21 22.20 5.73
C LEU A 75 -6.65 22.48 5.31
N TRP A 76 -7.30 23.34 6.10
CA TRP A 76 -8.60 23.94 5.80
C TRP A 76 -9.80 22.96 5.79
N ARG A 77 -10.14 22.38 4.63
CA ARG A 77 -11.22 21.39 4.43
C ARG A 77 -10.69 20.05 3.91
N PHE A 78 -9.38 19.95 3.68
CA PHE A 78 -8.70 18.76 3.19
C PHE A 78 -7.83 18.16 4.30
N GLY A 79 -7.70 16.84 4.27
CA GLY A 79 -7.00 16.07 5.29
C GLY A 79 -7.89 15.70 6.48
N CYS A 80 -7.64 14.52 7.04
CA CYS A 80 -8.38 14.00 8.19
C CYS A 80 -7.82 14.48 9.53
N GLY A 81 -6.64 15.12 9.53
CA GLY A 81 -5.91 15.49 10.74
C GLY A 81 -5.24 14.30 11.42
N LEU A 82 -5.14 13.17 10.72
CA LEU A 82 -4.53 11.93 11.18
C LEU A 82 -3.42 11.56 10.21
N ALA A 83 -2.37 10.91 10.71
CA ALA A 83 -1.30 10.33 9.90
C ALA A 83 -1.82 9.10 9.14
N VAL A 84 -2.59 9.33 8.08
CA VAL A 84 -3.09 8.30 7.17
C VAL A 84 -2.20 8.29 5.94
N VAL A 85 -1.60 7.13 5.67
CA VAL A 85 -0.77 6.93 4.49
C VAL A 85 -1.64 6.50 3.34
N THR A 86 -1.47 7.16 2.20
CA THR A 86 -2.23 6.88 0.98
C THR A 86 -1.28 6.56 -0.14
N GLY A 87 -1.18 5.27 -0.45
CA GLY A 87 -0.35 4.75 -1.52
C GLY A 87 -1.16 4.29 -2.74
N PRO A 88 -0.47 3.98 -3.84
CA PRO A 88 -1.09 3.29 -4.96
C PRO A 88 -1.59 1.91 -4.51
N THR A 89 -2.69 1.46 -5.07
CA THR A 89 -3.34 0.19 -4.69
C THR A 89 -3.35 -0.78 -5.87
N ILE A 90 -3.14 -2.07 -5.56
CA ILE A 90 -3.00 -3.13 -6.56
C ILE A 90 -4.21 -3.22 -7.51
N GLN A 91 -5.41 -2.87 -7.02
CA GLN A 91 -6.64 -2.90 -7.80
C GLN A 91 -6.61 -2.04 -9.09
N PHE A 92 -5.75 -1.01 -9.15
CA PHE A 92 -5.66 -0.13 -10.31
C PHE A 92 -4.55 -0.50 -11.29
N VAL A 93 -3.69 -1.47 -10.95
CA VAL A 93 -2.49 -1.84 -11.74
C VAL A 93 -2.84 -2.12 -13.21
N ALA A 94 -3.86 -2.95 -13.45
CA ALA A 94 -4.26 -3.30 -14.81
C ALA A 94 -4.72 -2.07 -15.62
N VAL A 95 -5.51 -1.19 -15.01
CA VAL A 95 -6.04 0.01 -15.67
C VAL A 95 -4.93 1.01 -15.94
N THR A 96 -4.01 1.21 -14.98
CA THR A 96 -2.88 2.13 -15.15
C THR A 96 -1.87 1.60 -16.17
N ALA A 97 -1.60 0.29 -16.19
CA ALA A 97 -0.72 -0.32 -17.18
C ALA A 97 -1.28 -0.19 -18.61
N LEU A 98 -2.58 -0.42 -18.78
CA LEU A 98 -3.27 -0.21 -20.06
C LEU A 98 -3.24 1.25 -20.52
N ALA A 99 -3.38 2.21 -19.61
CA ALA A 99 -3.28 3.63 -19.94
C ALA A 99 -1.87 4.00 -20.44
N VAL A 100 -0.83 3.46 -19.80
CA VAL A 100 0.56 3.69 -20.21
C VAL A 100 0.87 3.01 -21.54
N SER A 101 0.41 1.77 -21.77
CA SER A 101 0.68 1.08 -23.03
C SER A 101 -0.02 1.72 -24.23
N GLN A 102 -1.20 2.31 -24.04
CA GLN A 102 -1.98 2.92 -25.13
C GLN A 102 -1.56 4.36 -25.47
N GLY A 103 -1.18 5.17 -24.47
CA GLY A 103 -0.91 6.59 -24.68
C GLY A 103 0.21 7.16 -23.83
N GLY A 104 1.02 6.30 -23.23
CA GLY A 104 2.19 6.68 -22.45
C GLY A 104 1.87 7.39 -21.13
N PRO A 105 2.90 7.95 -20.48
CA PRO A 105 2.77 8.62 -19.18
C PRO A 105 1.84 9.84 -19.21
N ALA A 106 1.75 10.52 -20.35
CA ALA A 106 0.87 11.69 -20.52
C ALA A 106 -0.61 11.31 -20.49
N LEU A 107 -1.00 10.19 -21.12
CA LEU A 107 -2.37 9.69 -21.07
C LEU A 107 -2.73 9.24 -19.65
N LEU A 108 -1.82 8.54 -18.97
CA LEU A 108 -2.01 8.19 -17.56
C LEU A 108 -2.22 9.44 -16.68
N ALA A 109 -1.43 10.50 -16.87
CA ALA A 109 -1.56 11.73 -16.10
C ALA A 109 -2.93 12.40 -16.31
N THR A 110 -3.41 12.47 -17.56
CA THR A 110 -4.72 13.07 -17.85
C THR A 110 -5.86 12.24 -17.28
N LEU A 111 -5.83 10.91 -17.45
CA LEU A 111 -6.80 9.98 -16.85
C LEU A 111 -6.83 10.07 -15.32
N LEU A 112 -5.66 10.22 -14.68
CA LEU A 112 -5.58 10.41 -13.23
C LEU A 112 -6.25 11.72 -12.81
N VAL A 113 -6.02 12.83 -13.53
CA VAL A 113 -6.68 14.11 -13.23
C VAL A 113 -8.20 13.97 -13.37
N PHE A 114 -8.69 13.40 -14.47
CA PHE A 114 -10.13 13.16 -14.67
C PHE A 114 -10.72 12.24 -13.60
N SER A 115 -10.05 11.13 -13.29
CA SER A 115 -10.46 10.19 -12.24
C SER A 115 -10.50 10.86 -10.88
N SER A 116 -9.53 11.71 -10.55
CA SER A 116 -9.50 12.45 -9.28
C SER A 116 -10.70 13.39 -9.14
N LEU A 117 -11.05 14.13 -10.20
CA LEU A 117 -12.21 15.02 -10.21
C LEU A 117 -13.51 14.22 -10.05
N PHE A 118 -13.62 13.08 -10.73
CA PHE A 118 -14.75 12.18 -10.57
C PHE A 118 -14.84 11.64 -9.14
N GLN A 119 -13.72 11.23 -8.55
CA GLN A 119 -13.68 10.76 -7.16
C GLN A 119 -14.10 11.84 -6.16
N PHE A 120 -13.70 13.11 -6.37
CA PHE A 120 -14.17 14.22 -5.55
C PHE A 120 -15.68 14.42 -5.65
N ALA A 121 -16.26 14.27 -6.84
CA ALA A 121 -17.72 14.32 -7.03
C ALA A 121 -18.42 13.16 -6.31
N VAL A 122 -17.91 11.94 -6.44
CA VAL A 122 -18.46 10.75 -5.74
C VAL A 122 -18.30 10.89 -4.22
N ALA A 123 -17.20 11.47 -3.74
CA ALA A 123 -16.97 11.70 -2.32
C ALA A 123 -18.03 12.61 -1.69
N ALA A 124 -18.62 13.54 -2.44
CA ALA A 124 -19.75 14.34 -1.98
C ALA A 124 -21.02 13.50 -1.73
N TRP A 125 -21.18 12.37 -2.43
CA TRP A 125 -22.30 11.43 -2.28
C TRP A 125 -22.01 10.27 -1.34
N LEU A 126 -20.81 10.23 -0.73
CA LEU A 126 -20.41 9.20 0.22
C LEU A 126 -21.40 8.98 1.38
N PRO A 127 -22.08 10.01 1.94
CA PRO A 127 -23.10 9.80 2.98
C PRO A 127 -24.28 8.94 2.52
N VAL A 128 -24.65 9.04 1.24
CA VAL A 128 -25.73 8.23 0.64
C VAL A 128 -25.21 6.84 0.31
N LEU A 129 -24.00 6.75 -0.26
CA LEU A 129 -23.40 5.48 -0.65
C LEU A 129 -23.11 4.56 0.55
N ARG A 130 -22.78 5.14 1.71
CA ARG A 130 -22.63 4.41 2.99
C ARG A 130 -23.88 3.65 3.44
N ARG A 131 -25.08 3.99 2.94
CA ARG A 131 -26.29 3.20 3.21
C ARG A 131 -26.39 1.95 2.34
N ILE A 132 -25.74 1.94 1.18
CA ILE A 132 -25.77 0.83 0.21
C ILE A 132 -24.60 -0.12 0.47
N ILE A 133 -23.42 0.41 0.78
CA ILE A 133 -22.23 -0.37 1.13
C ILE A 133 -22.41 -0.91 2.55
N THR A 134 -23.13 -2.02 2.65
CA THR A 134 -23.22 -2.79 3.89
C THR A 134 -21.88 -3.49 4.16
N PRO A 135 -21.57 -3.83 5.43
CA PRO A 135 -20.36 -4.57 5.78
C PRO A 135 -20.18 -5.86 4.97
N LEU A 136 -21.30 -6.50 4.58
CA LEU A 136 -21.30 -7.68 3.74
C LEU A 136 -20.73 -7.40 2.34
N VAL A 137 -21.17 -6.33 1.67
CA VAL A 137 -20.71 -5.97 0.32
C VAL A 137 -19.23 -5.58 0.34
N ALA A 138 -18.82 -4.78 1.33
CA ALA A 138 -17.42 -4.42 1.49
C ALA A 138 -16.53 -5.66 1.70
N GLY A 139 -16.98 -6.61 2.53
CA GLY A 139 -16.30 -7.87 2.76
C GLY A 139 -16.17 -8.72 1.49
N THR A 140 -17.24 -8.85 0.69
CA THR A 140 -17.18 -9.60 -0.57
C THR A 140 -16.22 -8.96 -1.58
N VAL A 141 -16.21 -7.63 -1.69
CA VAL A 141 -15.29 -6.92 -2.58
C VAL A 141 -13.84 -7.13 -2.12
N LEU A 142 -13.57 -7.06 -0.83
CA LEU A 142 -12.24 -7.33 -0.28
C LEU A 142 -11.78 -8.76 -0.56
N MET A 143 -12.68 -9.75 -0.47
CA MET A 143 -12.37 -11.15 -0.80
C MET A 143 -12.05 -11.34 -2.29
N VAL A 144 -12.77 -10.66 -3.18
CA VAL A 144 -12.47 -10.67 -4.62
C VAL A 144 -11.10 -10.04 -4.88
N ILE A 145 -10.79 -8.90 -4.25
CA ILE A 145 -9.47 -8.26 -4.36
C ILE A 145 -8.37 -9.22 -3.87
N ALA A 146 -8.54 -9.85 -2.70
CA ALA A 146 -7.59 -10.83 -2.19
C ALA A 146 -7.38 -11.99 -3.18
N ALA A 147 -8.47 -12.52 -3.76
CA ALA A 147 -8.39 -13.58 -4.76
C ALA A 147 -7.63 -13.16 -6.03
N THR A 148 -7.74 -11.89 -6.46
CA THR A 148 -6.99 -11.38 -7.61
C THR A 148 -5.49 -11.19 -7.34
N ILE A 149 -5.10 -11.07 -6.07
CA ILE A 149 -3.69 -10.90 -5.68
C ILE A 149 -2.95 -12.24 -5.61
N ILE A 150 -3.66 -13.34 -5.31
CA ILE A 150 -3.08 -14.68 -5.18
C ILE A 150 -2.18 -15.03 -6.39
N PRO A 151 -2.64 -14.94 -7.66
CA PRO A 151 -1.81 -15.28 -8.81
C PRO A 151 -0.52 -14.44 -8.89
N VAL A 152 -0.62 -13.14 -8.65
CA VAL A 152 0.51 -12.21 -8.71
C VAL A 152 1.59 -12.58 -7.68
N VAL A 153 1.16 -12.99 -6.48
CA VAL A 153 2.07 -13.48 -5.45
C VAL A 153 2.71 -14.79 -5.90
N PHE A 154 1.94 -15.75 -6.41
CA PHE A 154 2.47 -17.03 -6.89
C PHE A 154 3.47 -16.88 -8.03
N ASP A 155 3.21 -15.98 -9.00
CA ASP A 155 4.14 -15.70 -10.09
C ASP A 155 5.47 -15.15 -9.54
N SER A 156 5.40 -14.31 -8.50
CA SER A 156 6.59 -13.79 -7.81
C SER A 156 7.38 -14.86 -7.06
N LEU A 157 6.77 -16.00 -6.71
CA LEU A 157 7.45 -17.13 -6.05
C LEU A 157 8.25 -18.00 -7.03
N VAL A 158 7.85 -17.98 -8.30
CA VAL A 158 8.44 -18.79 -9.38
C VAL A 158 9.52 -18.01 -10.14
N ASP A 159 9.53 -16.68 -10.02
CA ASP A 159 10.54 -15.81 -10.64
C ASP A 159 11.92 -16.00 -9.97
N VAL A 160 12.77 -16.82 -10.59
CA VAL A 160 14.13 -17.13 -10.12
C VAL A 160 15.16 -16.47 -11.04
N PRO A 161 16.15 -15.71 -10.52
CA PRO A 161 17.21 -15.13 -11.34
C PRO A 161 17.97 -16.18 -12.16
N GLU A 162 18.25 -15.86 -13.43
CA GLU A 162 18.93 -16.78 -14.36
C GLU A 162 20.25 -17.32 -13.77
N GLY A 163 20.35 -18.64 -13.65
CA GLY A 163 21.53 -19.35 -13.15
C GLY A 163 21.40 -20.08 -11.81
N LYS A 164 20.23 -20.07 -11.16
CA LYS A 164 19.96 -20.86 -9.93
C LYS A 164 18.96 -22.00 -10.18
N PRO A 165 19.03 -23.11 -9.40
CA PRO A 165 18.05 -24.19 -9.50
C PRO A 165 16.63 -23.66 -9.30
N PRO A 166 15.64 -24.11 -10.10
CA PRO A 166 14.25 -23.66 -10.02
C PRO A 166 13.58 -23.95 -8.66
N GLU A 167 14.18 -24.83 -7.86
CA GLU A 167 13.76 -25.17 -6.50
C GLU A 167 14.08 -24.07 -5.48
N SER A 168 14.95 -23.12 -5.83
CA SER A 168 15.41 -22.07 -4.91
C SER A 168 14.35 -20.99 -4.63
N GLY A 169 13.47 -20.67 -5.59
CA GLY A 169 12.35 -19.72 -5.41
C GLY A 169 11.38 -20.15 -4.30
N PRO A 170 10.75 -21.34 -4.40
CA PRO A 170 9.83 -21.83 -3.38
C PRO A 170 10.53 -22.14 -2.04
N LEU A 171 11.82 -22.51 -2.03
CA LEU A 171 12.60 -22.68 -0.81
C LEU A 171 12.83 -21.35 -0.07
N VAL A 172 13.26 -20.30 -0.78
CA VAL A 172 13.45 -18.97 -0.17
C VAL A 172 12.12 -18.46 0.35
N ALA A 173 11.04 -18.58 -0.42
CA ALA A 173 9.72 -18.17 0.03
C ALA A 173 9.21 -18.97 1.22
N GLY A 174 9.42 -20.29 1.24
CA GLY A 174 9.05 -21.15 2.36
C GLY A 174 9.84 -20.81 3.63
N VAL A 175 11.13 -20.53 3.50
CA VAL A 175 11.97 -20.08 4.61
C VAL A 175 11.53 -18.70 5.11
N THR A 176 11.28 -17.74 4.21
CA THR A 176 10.77 -16.41 4.58
C THR A 176 9.42 -16.52 5.29
N LEU A 177 8.46 -17.29 4.75
CA LEU A 177 7.17 -17.53 5.40
C LEU A 177 7.31 -18.19 6.77
N ALA A 178 8.17 -19.21 6.89
CA ALA A 178 8.41 -19.89 8.15
C ALA A 178 9.04 -18.95 9.20
N VAL A 179 9.99 -18.11 8.79
CA VAL A 179 10.61 -17.10 9.65
C VAL A 179 9.60 -16.03 10.06
N SER A 180 8.82 -15.50 9.11
CA SER A 180 7.76 -14.52 9.36
C SER A 180 6.67 -15.07 10.29
N ALA A 181 6.24 -16.32 10.07
CA ALA A 181 5.26 -17.00 10.93
C ALA A 181 5.83 -17.30 12.32
N ALA A 182 7.10 -17.74 12.40
CA ALA A 182 7.76 -17.99 13.68
C ALA A 182 7.93 -16.71 14.49
N LEU A 183 8.28 -15.60 13.85
CA LEU A 183 8.36 -14.28 14.48
C LEU A 183 6.97 -13.79 14.90
N ALA A 184 5.95 -13.93 14.04
CA ALA A 184 4.58 -13.53 14.37
C ALA A 184 3.98 -14.34 15.53
N LEU A 185 4.31 -15.64 15.64
CA LEU A 185 3.83 -16.52 16.71
C LEU A 185 4.62 -16.39 18.02
N ARG A 186 5.89 -15.96 17.97
CA ARG A 186 6.73 -15.74 19.18
C ARG A 186 6.75 -14.29 19.66
N ALA A 187 6.25 -13.35 18.88
CA ALA A 187 6.26 -11.94 19.26
C ALA A 187 5.13 -11.62 20.25
N SER A 188 5.44 -11.67 21.55
CA SER A 188 4.62 -11.04 22.58
C SER A 188 5.10 -9.61 22.85
N GLY A 189 4.22 -8.61 22.69
CA GLY A 189 4.48 -7.22 23.05
C GLY A 189 5.13 -6.37 21.94
N MET A 190 6.08 -5.50 22.28
CA MET A 190 6.73 -4.53 21.36
C MET A 190 7.33 -5.19 20.10
N TRP A 191 7.69 -6.47 20.17
CA TRP A 191 8.26 -7.24 19.05
C TRP A 191 7.24 -7.58 17.95
N TRP A 192 5.92 -7.54 18.24
CA TRP A 192 4.87 -7.74 17.24
C TRP A 192 4.80 -6.59 16.24
N VAL A 193 5.16 -5.40 16.71
CA VAL A 193 5.20 -4.19 15.90
C VAL A 193 6.38 -4.31 14.90
N TRP A 194 7.53 -4.81 15.33
CA TRP A 194 8.71 -5.03 14.47
C TRP A 194 8.67 -6.30 13.62
N SER A 195 7.82 -7.29 13.92
CA SER A 195 7.74 -8.51 13.11
C SER A 195 7.27 -8.23 11.67
N ALA A 196 6.41 -7.23 11.48
CA ALA A 196 5.96 -6.80 10.14
C ALA A 196 7.07 -6.13 9.29
N LEU A 197 8.18 -5.74 9.91
CA LEU A 197 9.35 -5.16 9.23
C LEU A 197 10.40 -6.21 8.83
N ILE A 198 10.40 -7.34 9.53
CA ILE A 198 11.36 -8.43 9.32
C ILE A 198 10.80 -9.48 8.35
N SER A 199 9.47 -9.51 8.18
CA SER A 199 8.73 -10.36 7.24
C SER A 199 8.61 -9.76 5.85
#